data_AF-A0A973D143-F1
#
_entry.id   AF-A0A973D143-F1
#
_cell.length_a   1.000
_cell.length_b   1.000
_cell.length_c   1.000
_cell.angle_alpha   90.00
_cell.angle_beta   90.00
_cell.angle_gamma   90.00
#
_symmetry.space_group_name_H-M   'P 1'
#
loop_
_entity.id
_entity.type
_entity.pdbx_description
1 polymer ?
#
loop_
_entity_poly.entity_id
_entity_poly.type
_entity_poly.pdbx_seq_one_letter_code
_entity_poly.pdbx_strand_id
1 'polypeptide(L)'
;TPLTSAEWVVNTSVDSTTNSSWNDPAEIADDGLLAGMWALSDNASNPYDYGYIVEITNPTSAAPVPVKHFTIGRYEHENSVVMPDRKTVYSSQDDTGGVLFKFIADNVEDLSSGTLFGAKLNQDAGLSDPAVTGFDVTWVELASGNNTQIGSWIDEFNGIGTDQFVDGESSYMTMADVIAWADWVRAGRPAGTKYPTLANGGGKVTADKPMDDRAAFLESRQAARQLGATAEWRKLEGISIHQARVEEAITGNDLVVDEVVKAAYMYIGIADIDKTMIDAEGDIQLSNRVKDCGGVYRAKSENDYGLTRIEPVVMGATYRSSLDGAERCDVENLSQPDNVVVMKDGRILIGEDGFQENNTLWMYDPR
;
A
#
# COMPACT_ATOMS: atom_id res chain seq x y z
N THR A 1 5.92 -18.98 -4.65
CA THR A 1 7.02 -18.56 -3.75
C THR A 1 6.45 -17.57 -2.75
N PRO A 2 6.93 -17.53 -1.50
CA PRO A 2 6.42 -16.59 -0.51
C PRO A 2 6.87 -15.16 -0.84
N LEU A 3 5.97 -14.22 -0.60
CA LEU A 3 6.25 -12.79 -0.61
C LEU A 3 6.36 -12.30 0.83
N THR A 4 7.30 -11.39 1.08
CA THR A 4 7.43 -10.64 2.33
C THR A 4 7.42 -9.15 2.01
N SER A 5 7.04 -8.33 2.97
CA SER A 5 6.86 -6.89 2.85
C SER A 5 7.94 -6.12 3.61
N ALA A 6 8.12 -4.87 3.20
CA ALA A 6 8.88 -3.87 3.94
C ALA A 6 7.94 -2.70 4.21
N GLU A 7 7.51 -2.59 5.46
CA GLU A 7 6.39 -1.74 5.89
C GLU A 7 6.92 -0.40 6.45
N TRP A 8 7.57 -0.40 7.62
CA TRP A 8 7.95 0.83 8.35
C TRP A 8 9.31 1.45 7.97
N VAL A 9 9.60 1.59 6.67
CA VAL A 9 10.91 2.08 6.19
C VAL A 9 10.82 3.30 5.27
N VAL A 10 9.61 3.71 4.88
CA VAL A 10 9.38 4.85 4.00
C VAL A 10 9.06 6.07 4.88
N ASN A 11 10.06 6.91 5.14
CA ASN A 11 9.89 8.12 5.96
C ASN A 11 9.17 9.22 5.15
N THR A 12 7.84 9.21 5.19
CA THR A 12 6.99 10.18 4.49
C THR A 12 5.76 10.55 5.33
N SER A 13 5.15 11.69 5.01
CA SER A 13 3.84 12.13 5.48
C SER A 13 2.82 12.22 4.33
N VAL A 14 1.52 12.28 4.67
CA VAL A 14 0.38 12.25 3.72
C VAL A 14 0.55 13.14 2.49
N ASP A 15 1.10 14.35 2.65
CA ASP A 15 1.27 15.36 1.57
C ASP A 15 2.74 15.53 1.12
N SER A 16 3.57 14.50 1.32
CA SER A 16 5.00 14.56 0.99
C SER A 16 5.50 13.34 0.22
N THR A 17 6.64 13.53 -0.44
CA THR A 17 7.51 12.48 -0.95
C THR A 17 8.56 12.09 0.09
N THR A 18 9.49 11.19 -0.27
CA THR A 18 10.66 10.83 0.55
C THR A 18 11.28 12.05 1.23
N ASN A 19 11.42 11.97 2.56
CA ASN A 19 11.89 13.08 3.39
C ASN A 19 13.29 13.56 2.96
N SER A 20 13.42 14.87 2.74
CA SER A 20 14.68 15.51 2.34
C SER A 20 15.80 15.36 3.37
N SER A 21 15.45 15.15 4.64
CA SER A 21 16.38 14.99 5.75
C SER A 21 16.95 13.58 5.88
N TRP A 22 16.67 12.65 4.95
CA TRP A 22 17.23 11.30 5.00
C TRP A 22 18.76 11.27 5.11
N ASN A 23 19.45 12.22 4.46
CA ASN A 23 20.90 12.38 4.56
C ASN A 23 21.32 13.56 5.45
N ASP A 24 20.42 14.13 6.25
CA ASP A 24 20.76 15.15 7.24
C ASP A 24 21.55 14.51 8.40
N PRO A 25 22.80 14.91 8.66
CA PRO A 25 23.58 14.37 9.78
C PRO A 25 22.94 14.63 11.15
N ALA A 26 22.13 15.68 11.32
CA ALA A 26 21.42 15.93 12.56
C ALA A 26 20.25 14.94 12.75
N GLU A 27 19.43 14.76 11.71
CA GLU A 27 18.32 13.80 11.73
C GLU A 27 18.82 12.37 11.96
N ILE A 28 19.90 11.96 11.29
CA ILE A 28 20.51 10.64 11.49
C ILE A 28 21.02 10.45 12.93
N ALA A 29 21.44 11.53 13.61
CA ALA A 29 21.89 11.44 14.99
C ALA A 29 20.73 11.33 16.00
N ASP A 30 19.58 11.90 15.67
CA ASP A 30 18.44 12.04 16.57
C ASP A 30 17.35 10.97 16.33
N ASP A 31 17.26 10.38 15.13
CA ASP A 31 16.33 9.31 14.77
C ASP A 31 17.01 7.93 14.78
N GLY A 32 16.62 7.08 15.73
CA GLY A 32 17.22 5.75 15.90
C GLY A 32 16.92 4.75 14.78
N LEU A 33 15.78 4.89 14.08
CA LEU A 33 15.45 4.05 12.93
C LEU A 33 16.35 4.42 11.76
N LEU A 34 16.42 5.71 11.43
CA LEU A 34 17.26 6.23 10.35
C LEU A 34 18.74 5.92 10.63
N ALA A 35 19.22 6.14 11.86
CA ALA A 35 20.57 5.75 12.28
C ALA A 35 20.86 4.26 12.02
N GLY A 36 19.89 3.40 12.35
CA GLY A 36 19.97 1.97 12.09
C GLY A 36 20.07 1.63 10.60
N MET A 37 19.25 2.26 9.76
CA MET A 37 19.28 2.05 8.30
C MET A 37 20.61 2.47 7.67
N TRP A 38 21.19 3.58 8.13
CA TRP A 38 22.52 4.02 7.73
C TRP A 38 23.62 3.08 8.23
N ALA A 39 23.51 2.55 9.46
CA ALA A 39 24.48 1.61 10.02
C ALA A 39 24.46 0.22 9.37
N LEU A 40 23.33 -0.21 8.81
CA LEU A 40 23.18 -1.48 8.09
C LEU A 40 23.71 -1.44 6.66
N SER A 41 24.05 -0.26 6.14
CA SER A 41 24.51 -0.07 4.77
C SER A 41 26.04 0.08 4.74
N ASP A 42 26.71 -0.67 3.87
CA ASP A 42 28.17 -0.55 3.68
C ASP A 42 28.56 0.78 3.00
N ASN A 43 27.60 1.43 2.34
CA ASN A 43 27.73 2.74 1.68
C ASN A 43 26.66 3.72 2.23
N ALA A 44 26.67 4.98 1.78
CA ALA A 44 25.59 5.92 2.09
C ALA A 44 24.22 5.30 1.76
N SER A 45 23.32 5.29 2.74
CA SER A 45 22.02 4.63 2.64
C SER A 45 21.11 5.35 1.66
N ASN A 46 20.57 4.63 0.67
CA ASN A 46 19.63 5.16 -0.30
C ASN A 46 18.19 4.84 0.15
N PRO A 47 17.31 5.83 0.39
CA PRO A 47 15.94 5.56 0.83
C PRO A 47 15.13 4.75 -0.20
N TYR A 48 15.48 4.86 -1.49
CA TYR A 48 14.83 4.15 -2.58
C TYR A 48 15.26 2.69 -2.70
N ASP A 49 16.13 2.18 -1.82
CA ASP A 49 16.38 0.75 -1.70
C ASP A 49 15.32 0.02 -0.84
N TYR A 50 14.46 0.74 -0.14
CA TYR A 50 13.54 0.18 0.87
C TYR A 50 12.07 0.42 0.50
N GLY A 51 11.15 -0.34 1.13
CA GLY A 51 9.70 -0.18 0.95
C GLY A 51 9.13 -0.99 -0.23
N TYR A 52 9.63 -2.22 -0.44
CA TYR A 52 9.20 -3.09 -1.53
C TYR A 52 8.79 -4.47 -1.04
N ILE A 53 7.94 -5.12 -1.84
CA ILE A 53 7.74 -6.55 -1.76
C ILE A 53 9.01 -7.29 -2.19
N VAL A 54 9.38 -8.28 -1.38
CA VAL A 54 10.49 -9.20 -1.64
C VAL A 54 9.94 -10.60 -1.81
N GLU A 55 10.21 -11.20 -2.96
CA GLU A 55 9.97 -12.62 -3.19
C GLU A 55 11.18 -13.44 -2.72
N ILE A 56 10.93 -14.48 -1.92
CA ILE A 56 11.97 -15.43 -1.56
C ILE A 56 11.92 -16.61 -2.53
N THR A 57 12.78 -16.56 -3.55
CA THR A 57 12.93 -17.65 -4.51
C THR A 57 13.75 -18.80 -3.90
N ASN A 58 13.40 -20.04 -4.25
CA ASN A 58 13.94 -21.25 -3.64
C ASN A 58 13.90 -21.21 -2.09
N PRO A 59 12.73 -20.98 -1.46
CA PRO A 59 12.63 -20.64 -0.04
C PRO A 59 13.07 -21.75 0.92
N THR A 60 13.16 -22.99 0.44
CA THR A 60 13.64 -24.15 1.23
C THR A 60 15.12 -24.47 0.99
N SER A 61 15.79 -23.72 0.11
CA SER A 61 17.23 -23.83 -0.13
C SER A 61 18.03 -23.39 1.10
N ALA A 62 19.24 -23.92 1.27
CA ALA A 62 20.20 -23.44 2.27
C ALA A 62 20.67 -22.00 1.99
N ALA A 63 20.51 -21.53 0.76
CA ALA A 63 20.72 -20.15 0.33
C ALA A 63 19.47 -19.70 -0.45
N PRO A 64 18.41 -19.25 0.24
CA PRO A 64 17.27 -18.64 -0.41
C PRO A 64 17.70 -17.34 -1.10
N VAL A 65 17.05 -17.00 -2.22
CA VAL A 65 17.43 -15.83 -3.02
C VAL A 65 16.30 -14.79 -2.97
N PRO A 66 16.48 -13.67 -2.25
CA PRO A 66 15.51 -12.58 -2.22
C PRO A 66 15.53 -11.79 -3.53
N VAL A 67 14.35 -11.46 -4.05
CA VAL A 67 14.14 -10.63 -5.24
C VAL A 67 13.18 -9.51 -4.89
N LYS A 68 13.63 -8.25 -4.99
CA LYS A 68 12.75 -7.08 -4.83
C LYS A 68 11.93 -6.88 -6.10
N HIS A 69 10.62 -6.72 -5.95
CA HIS A 69 9.71 -6.40 -7.05
C HIS A 69 9.37 -4.92 -7.06
N PHE A 70 10.29 -4.12 -7.62
CA PHE A 70 10.15 -2.68 -7.75
C PHE A 70 8.91 -2.26 -8.56
N THR A 71 8.45 -3.12 -9.45
CA THR A 71 7.23 -2.98 -10.26
C THR A 71 5.94 -2.87 -9.43
N ILE A 72 5.92 -3.39 -8.20
CA ILE A 72 4.75 -3.33 -7.29
C ILE A 72 4.70 -1.97 -6.54
N GLY A 73 5.67 -1.09 -6.79
CA GLY A 73 5.75 0.25 -6.21
C GLY A 73 6.41 0.30 -4.84
N ARG A 74 6.74 1.52 -4.40
CA ARG A 74 7.43 1.80 -3.15
C ARG A 74 6.52 2.51 -2.16
N TYR A 75 6.23 1.85 -1.04
CA TYR A 75 5.40 2.35 0.05
C TYR A 75 5.52 1.43 1.27
N GLU A 76 4.80 1.74 2.34
CA GLU A 76 4.67 0.96 3.56
C GLU A 76 3.79 -0.27 3.29
N HIS A 77 4.34 -1.29 2.60
CA HIS A 77 3.57 -2.50 2.28
C HIS A 77 3.26 -3.28 3.55
N GLU A 78 1.99 -3.60 3.80
CA GLU A 78 1.63 -4.53 4.87
C GLU A 78 1.76 -5.98 4.38
N ASN A 79 0.94 -6.39 3.42
CA ASN A 79 1.16 -7.63 2.69
C ASN A 79 0.66 -7.56 1.23
N SER A 80 0.97 -8.61 0.46
CA SER A 80 0.52 -8.75 -0.91
C SER A 80 -0.16 -10.09 -1.17
N VAL A 81 -1.18 -10.06 -2.01
CA VAL A 81 -1.92 -11.24 -2.45
C VAL A 81 -1.81 -11.36 -3.97
N VAL A 82 -1.24 -12.47 -4.43
CA VAL A 82 -1.24 -12.87 -5.84
C VAL A 82 -2.55 -13.61 -6.14
N MET A 83 -3.27 -13.19 -7.17
CA MET A 83 -4.52 -13.81 -7.62
C MET A 83 -4.28 -15.13 -8.39
N PRO A 84 -5.29 -16.00 -8.55
CA PRO A 84 -5.12 -17.29 -9.23
C PRO A 84 -4.69 -17.22 -10.71
N ASP A 85 -4.85 -16.07 -11.38
CA ASP A 85 -4.29 -15.84 -12.72
C ASP A 85 -2.74 -15.83 -12.73
N ARG A 86 -2.12 -15.77 -11.54
CA ARG A 86 -0.68 -15.68 -11.30
C ARG A 86 -0.06 -14.46 -12.00
N LYS A 87 -0.84 -13.38 -12.15
CA LYS A 87 -0.44 -12.12 -12.76
C LYS A 87 -0.87 -10.92 -11.93
N THR A 88 -2.09 -10.93 -11.42
CA THR A 88 -2.67 -9.82 -10.68
C THR A 88 -2.23 -9.90 -9.23
N VAL A 89 -1.69 -8.82 -8.69
CA VAL A 89 -1.26 -8.68 -7.30
C VAL A 89 -1.98 -7.50 -6.67
N TYR A 90 -2.58 -7.71 -5.51
CA TYR A 90 -3.06 -6.65 -4.65
C TYR A 90 -2.08 -6.41 -3.52
N SER A 91 -1.89 -5.15 -3.15
CA SER A 91 -1.06 -4.73 -2.02
C SER A 91 -1.73 -3.60 -1.27
N SER A 92 -1.68 -3.69 0.05
CA SER A 92 -2.15 -2.64 0.96
C SER A 92 -1.00 -1.76 1.45
N GLN A 93 -1.33 -0.54 1.85
CA GLN A 93 -0.38 0.43 2.38
C GLN A 93 -0.74 0.76 3.82
N ASP A 94 0.11 0.34 4.76
CA ASP A 94 -0.03 0.69 6.17
C ASP A 94 0.55 2.08 6.46
N ASP A 95 -0.26 3.11 6.20
CA ASP A 95 0.01 4.46 6.71
C ASP A 95 -1.31 5.25 6.87
N THR A 96 -1.20 6.51 7.29
CA THR A 96 -2.24 7.52 7.06
C THR A 96 -2.20 7.97 5.60
N GLY A 97 -3.35 8.07 4.95
CA GLY A 97 -3.44 8.41 3.53
C GLY A 97 -2.94 7.30 2.61
N GLY A 98 -3.00 6.04 3.07
CA GLY A 98 -2.62 4.87 2.30
C GLY A 98 -3.50 4.65 1.07
N VAL A 99 -2.96 3.91 0.11
CA VAL A 99 -3.60 3.56 -1.15
C VAL A 99 -3.71 2.04 -1.25
N LEU A 100 -4.85 1.54 -1.75
CA LEU A 100 -4.95 0.15 -2.20
C LEU A 100 -4.39 0.05 -3.62
N PHE A 101 -3.31 -0.71 -3.79
CA PHE A 101 -2.66 -0.89 -5.08
C PHE A 101 -3.05 -2.20 -5.76
N LYS A 102 -3.01 -2.18 -7.09
CA LYS A 102 -3.08 -3.36 -7.94
C LYS A 102 -1.92 -3.32 -8.92
N PHE A 103 -1.20 -4.42 -9.04
CA PHE A 103 -0.20 -4.63 -10.07
C PHE A 103 -0.66 -5.77 -10.98
N ILE A 104 -0.46 -5.63 -12.30
CA ILE A 104 -0.73 -6.69 -13.26
C ILE A 104 0.55 -6.96 -14.03
N ALA A 105 1.11 -8.15 -13.86
CA ALA A 105 2.29 -8.59 -14.58
C ALA A 105 2.05 -8.70 -16.09
N ASP A 106 3.09 -8.55 -16.90
CA ASP A 106 2.99 -8.83 -18.35
C ASP A 106 2.86 -10.34 -18.59
N ASN A 107 3.64 -11.13 -17.86
CA ASN A 107 3.75 -12.57 -17.99
C ASN A 107 3.25 -13.30 -16.74
N VAL A 108 2.71 -14.50 -16.95
CA VAL A 108 2.28 -15.39 -15.86
C VAL A 108 3.50 -15.82 -15.04
N GLU A 109 3.40 -15.74 -13.71
CA GLU A 109 4.46 -16.12 -12.75
C GLU A 109 5.76 -15.29 -12.84
N ASP A 110 5.71 -14.12 -13.48
CA ASP A 110 6.86 -13.22 -13.59
C ASP A 110 6.45 -11.80 -13.24
N LEU A 111 6.76 -11.39 -12.00
CA LEU A 111 6.45 -10.07 -11.48
C LEU A 111 7.46 -8.99 -11.91
N SER A 112 8.47 -9.34 -12.73
CA SER A 112 9.56 -8.43 -13.08
C SER A 112 9.19 -7.33 -14.07
N SER A 113 8.02 -7.41 -14.71
CA SER A 113 7.46 -6.34 -15.55
C SER A 113 5.93 -6.34 -15.54
N GLY A 114 5.33 -5.16 -15.68
CA GLY A 114 3.87 -5.01 -15.72
C GLY A 114 3.42 -3.58 -15.45
N THR A 115 2.16 -3.44 -15.06
CA THR A 115 1.49 -2.14 -14.87
C THR A 115 1.00 -1.97 -13.43
N LEU A 116 1.30 -0.82 -12.83
CA LEU A 116 0.86 -0.45 -11.48
C LEU A 116 -0.37 0.46 -11.54
N PHE A 117 -1.34 0.21 -10.66
CA PHE A 117 -2.61 0.92 -10.54
C PHE A 117 -2.88 1.31 -9.09
N GLY A 118 -3.53 2.45 -8.87
CA GLY A 118 -4.12 2.84 -7.59
C GLY A 118 -5.65 2.75 -7.64
N ALA A 119 -6.28 2.32 -6.55
CA ALA A 119 -7.74 2.28 -6.43
C ALA A 119 -8.32 3.70 -6.34
N LYS A 120 -9.38 3.98 -7.10
CA LYS A 120 -10.28 5.12 -6.92
C LYS A 120 -11.58 4.62 -6.33
N LEU A 121 -11.97 5.18 -5.20
CA LEU A 121 -13.18 4.83 -4.48
C LEU A 121 -14.30 5.81 -4.76
N ASN A 122 -15.53 5.32 -4.67
CA ASN A 122 -16.74 6.11 -4.61
C ASN A 122 -17.60 5.58 -3.47
N GLN A 123 -17.68 6.34 -2.37
CA GLN A 123 -18.49 6.00 -1.19
C GLN A 123 -19.98 5.98 -1.52
N ASP A 124 -20.72 5.07 -0.88
CA ASP A 124 -22.18 5.01 -0.98
C ASP A 124 -22.84 6.35 -0.61
N ALA A 125 -23.64 6.88 -1.53
CA ALA A 125 -24.25 8.19 -1.37
C ALA A 125 -25.16 8.24 -0.13
N GLY A 126 -24.88 9.20 0.76
CA GLY A 126 -25.68 9.47 1.95
C GLY A 126 -25.46 8.49 3.11
N LEU A 127 -24.50 7.58 3.01
CA LEU A 127 -24.12 6.68 4.09
C LEU A 127 -22.73 7.07 4.63
N SER A 128 -22.58 7.06 5.95
CA SER A 128 -21.29 7.27 6.61
C SER A 128 -21.07 6.34 7.81
N ASP A 129 -22.00 5.46 8.16
CA ASP A 129 -21.76 4.49 9.22
C ASP A 129 -20.85 3.36 8.70
N PRO A 130 -19.65 3.15 9.28
CA PRO A 130 -18.74 2.07 8.87
C PRO A 130 -19.35 0.67 8.89
N ALA A 131 -20.45 0.45 9.62
CA ALA A 131 -21.13 -0.85 9.63
C ALA A 131 -21.88 -1.18 8.32
N VAL A 132 -22.18 -0.18 7.49
CA VAL A 132 -23.02 -0.36 6.30
C VAL A 132 -22.51 0.36 5.06
N THR A 133 -21.65 1.37 5.21
CA THR A 133 -21.07 2.11 4.09
C THR A 133 -20.00 1.28 3.39
N GLY A 134 -20.15 1.07 2.09
CA GLY A 134 -19.08 0.55 1.23
C GLY A 134 -18.64 1.53 0.15
N PHE A 135 -17.76 1.05 -0.72
CA PHE A 135 -17.13 1.82 -1.79
C PHE A 135 -17.14 1.07 -3.12
N ASP A 136 -17.65 1.70 -4.18
CA ASP A 136 -17.37 1.24 -5.54
C ASP A 136 -15.91 1.50 -5.88
N VAL A 137 -15.28 0.61 -6.65
CA VAL A 137 -13.85 0.66 -6.98
C VAL A 137 -13.66 0.77 -8.48
N THR A 138 -12.87 1.76 -8.89
CA THR A 138 -12.27 1.85 -10.22
C THR A 138 -10.74 1.91 -10.09
N TRP A 139 -10.02 1.65 -11.17
CA TRP A 139 -8.55 1.54 -11.13
C TRP A 139 -7.92 2.63 -11.99
N VAL A 140 -7.06 3.45 -11.38
CA VAL A 140 -6.28 4.50 -12.04
C VAL A 140 -4.93 3.91 -12.41
N GLU A 141 -4.65 3.83 -13.71
CA GLU A 141 -3.33 3.41 -14.22
C GLU A 141 -2.28 4.47 -13.90
N LEU A 142 -1.17 4.05 -13.30
CA LEU A 142 -0.05 4.95 -12.98
C LEU A 142 1.01 4.89 -14.08
N ALA A 143 1.64 3.73 -14.23
CA ALA A 143 2.65 3.48 -15.26
C ALA A 143 2.90 1.97 -15.44
N SER A 144 3.49 1.64 -16.58
CA SER A 144 4.10 0.32 -16.82
C SER A 144 5.62 0.40 -16.70
N GLY A 145 6.25 -0.65 -16.16
CA GLY A 145 7.69 -0.67 -15.90
C GLY A 145 8.24 -2.07 -15.73
N ASN A 146 9.56 -2.18 -15.60
CA ASN A 146 10.24 -3.42 -15.28
C ASN A 146 11.33 -3.20 -14.22
N ASN A 147 11.64 -4.25 -13.45
CA ASN A 147 12.59 -4.20 -12.34
C ASN A 147 13.98 -3.70 -12.76
N THR A 148 14.43 -4.00 -13.99
CA THR A 148 15.76 -3.55 -14.45
C THR A 148 15.79 -2.04 -14.62
N GLN A 149 14.78 -1.48 -15.28
CA GLN A 149 14.68 -0.03 -15.48
C GLN A 149 14.48 0.70 -14.15
N ILE A 150 13.56 0.23 -13.31
CA ILE A 150 13.28 0.86 -12.03
C ILE A 150 14.51 0.78 -11.12
N GLY A 151 15.20 -0.36 -11.08
CA GLY A 151 16.49 -0.52 -10.39
C GLY A 151 17.52 0.50 -10.86
N SER A 152 17.62 0.74 -12.18
CA SER A 152 18.54 1.76 -12.69
C SER A 152 18.19 3.19 -12.26
N TRP A 153 16.91 3.50 -12.05
CA TRP A 153 16.49 4.78 -11.49
C TRP A 153 16.85 4.89 -10.01
N ILE A 154 16.66 3.81 -9.24
CA ILE A 154 17.07 3.73 -7.82
C ILE A 154 18.58 3.98 -7.72
N ASP A 155 19.37 3.36 -8.60
CA ASP A 155 20.82 3.49 -8.62
C ASP A 155 21.31 4.92 -8.85
N GLU A 156 20.52 5.78 -9.50
CA GLU A 156 20.85 7.20 -9.67
C GLU A 156 20.87 7.98 -8.33
N PHE A 157 20.27 7.43 -7.27
CA PHE A 157 20.25 8.00 -5.92
C PHE A 157 21.30 7.37 -4.99
N ASN A 158 22.15 6.48 -5.50
CA ASN A 158 23.23 5.89 -4.70
C ASN A 158 24.34 6.90 -4.39
N GLY A 159 25.00 6.71 -3.25
CA GLY A 159 26.17 7.48 -2.87
C GLY A 159 25.86 8.90 -2.39
N ILE A 160 24.60 9.24 -2.12
CA ILE A 160 24.18 10.52 -1.53
C ILE A 160 24.53 10.52 -0.03
N GLY A 161 25.73 10.99 0.30
CA GLY A 161 26.26 11.05 1.66
C GLY A 161 25.70 12.22 2.49
N THR A 162 26.01 12.21 3.79
CA THR A 162 25.66 13.30 4.71
C THR A 162 26.40 14.61 4.39
N ASP A 163 27.54 14.52 3.72
CA ASP A 163 28.32 15.65 3.22
C ASP A 163 27.67 16.37 2.02
N GLN A 164 26.63 15.76 1.41
CA GLN A 164 25.87 16.33 0.30
C GLN A 164 24.52 16.95 0.73
N PHE A 165 24.20 16.87 2.02
CA PHE A 165 23.01 17.51 2.58
C PHE A 165 23.10 19.03 2.48
N VAL A 166 22.00 19.65 2.06
CA VAL A 166 21.84 21.11 2.01
C VAL A 166 20.45 21.42 2.55
N ASP A 167 20.38 22.17 3.64
CA ASP A 167 19.13 22.58 4.26
C ASP A 167 18.22 23.32 3.26
N GLY A 168 16.94 22.95 3.24
CA GLY A 168 15.94 23.47 2.31
C GLY A 168 15.98 22.91 0.88
N GLU A 169 16.91 22.01 0.55
CA GLU A 169 16.93 21.28 -0.73
C GLU A 169 16.70 19.78 -0.52
N SER A 170 16.22 19.07 -1.54
CA SER A 170 16.12 17.61 -1.52
C SER A 170 17.06 16.98 -2.53
N SER A 171 17.80 15.96 -2.10
CA SER A 171 18.52 15.08 -3.03
C SER A 171 17.62 14.05 -3.71
N TYR A 172 16.41 13.86 -3.18
CA TYR A 172 15.42 12.86 -3.59
C TYR A 172 14.30 13.51 -4.42
N MET A 173 13.37 12.71 -4.94
CA MET A 173 12.22 13.23 -5.66
C MET A 173 11.36 14.11 -4.73
N THR A 174 10.87 15.23 -5.26
CA THR A 174 10.03 16.17 -4.52
C THR A 174 8.57 16.08 -4.96
N MET A 175 7.67 16.70 -4.18
CA MET A 175 6.29 16.90 -4.63
C MET A 175 6.21 17.67 -5.96
N ALA A 176 7.12 18.61 -6.22
CA ALA A 176 7.16 19.32 -7.50
C ALA A 176 7.46 18.36 -8.67
N ASP A 177 8.36 17.40 -8.47
CA ASP A 177 8.65 16.36 -9.47
C ASP A 177 7.42 15.49 -9.74
N VAL A 178 6.74 15.03 -8.70
CA VAL A 178 5.57 14.14 -8.83
C VAL A 178 4.37 14.85 -9.45
N ILE A 179 4.13 16.12 -9.09
CA ILE A 179 3.07 16.94 -9.70
C ILE A 179 3.37 17.15 -11.20
N ALA A 180 4.61 17.51 -11.54
CA ALA A 180 5.01 17.68 -12.94
C ALA A 180 4.90 16.37 -13.74
N TRP A 181 5.24 15.23 -13.12
CA TRP A 181 5.04 13.92 -13.72
C TRP A 181 3.56 13.63 -13.97
N ALA A 182 2.68 13.86 -13.00
CA ALA A 182 1.25 13.60 -13.15
C ALA A 182 0.63 14.46 -14.27
N ASP A 183 1.04 15.72 -14.38
CA ASP A 183 0.62 16.61 -15.48
C ASP A 183 1.14 16.13 -16.83
N TRP A 184 2.37 15.63 -16.89
CA TRP A 184 2.94 15.01 -18.09
C TRP A 184 2.17 13.76 -18.51
N VAL A 185 1.79 12.89 -17.56
CA VAL A 185 0.95 11.71 -17.80
C VAL A 185 -0.41 12.11 -18.38
N ARG A 186 -1.11 13.07 -17.74
CA ARG A 186 -2.41 13.59 -18.24
C ARG A 186 -2.33 14.22 -19.62
N ALA A 187 -1.19 14.85 -19.94
CA ALA A 187 -0.94 15.43 -21.25
C ALA A 187 -0.60 14.40 -22.34
N GLY A 188 -0.64 13.09 -22.03
CA GLY A 188 -0.32 12.03 -22.98
C GLY A 188 1.17 11.81 -23.19
N ARG A 189 1.98 12.08 -22.16
CA ARG A 189 3.43 11.88 -22.14
C ARG A 189 4.19 12.54 -23.32
N PRO A 190 4.02 13.85 -23.53
CA PRO A 190 4.72 14.55 -24.62
C PRO A 190 6.25 14.38 -24.52
N ALA A 191 6.89 14.12 -25.66
CA ALA A 191 8.34 13.97 -25.74
C ALA A 191 9.05 15.31 -25.46
N GLY A 192 10.24 15.24 -24.85
CA GLY A 192 11.06 16.41 -24.55
C GLY A 192 10.66 17.19 -23.30
N THR A 193 9.59 16.77 -22.59
CA THR A 193 9.27 17.26 -21.25
C THR A 193 10.37 16.86 -20.27
N LYS A 194 10.62 17.73 -19.29
CA LYS A 194 11.65 17.57 -18.27
C LYS A 194 11.06 17.76 -16.89
N TYR A 195 11.75 17.24 -15.88
CA TYR A 195 11.48 17.57 -14.48
C TYR A 195 11.71 19.06 -14.20
N PRO A 196 11.04 19.63 -13.18
CA PRO A 196 11.31 20.98 -12.69
C PRO A 196 12.81 21.21 -12.42
N THR A 197 13.28 22.44 -12.60
CA THR A 197 14.63 22.81 -12.19
C THR A 197 14.73 22.84 -10.67
N LEU A 198 15.95 22.82 -10.11
CA LEU A 198 16.17 22.99 -8.67
C LEU A 198 15.55 24.29 -8.15
N ALA A 199 15.66 25.38 -8.92
CA ALA A 199 15.05 26.68 -8.59
C ALA A 199 13.51 26.64 -8.55
N ASN A 200 12.89 25.66 -9.21
CA ASN A 200 11.45 25.41 -9.21
C ASN A 200 11.05 24.22 -8.33
N GLY A 201 11.92 23.82 -7.39
CA GLY A 201 11.64 22.79 -6.40
C GLY A 201 11.87 21.34 -6.85
N GLY A 202 12.49 21.10 -8.01
CA GLY A 202 12.89 19.75 -8.41
C GLY A 202 14.01 19.19 -7.53
N GLY A 203 14.03 17.87 -7.33
CA GLY A 203 15.10 17.20 -6.57
C GLY A 203 16.46 17.31 -7.25
N LYS A 204 17.57 17.32 -6.51
CA LYS A 204 18.92 17.46 -7.09
C LYS A 204 19.24 16.39 -8.14
N VAL A 205 18.75 15.17 -7.95
CA VAL A 205 18.97 14.07 -8.89
C VAL A 205 18.07 14.18 -10.12
N THR A 206 16.84 14.66 -10.00
CA THR A 206 15.84 14.71 -11.09
C THR A 206 15.89 16.02 -11.88
N ALA A 207 16.34 17.11 -11.27
CA ALA A 207 16.18 18.45 -11.81
C ALA A 207 16.68 18.59 -13.25
N ASP A 208 15.82 19.12 -14.13
CA ASP A 208 16.10 19.41 -15.54
C ASP A 208 16.45 18.15 -16.41
N LYS A 209 16.34 16.93 -15.85
CA LYS A 209 16.43 15.66 -16.59
C LYS A 209 15.16 15.42 -17.42
N PRO A 210 15.24 14.61 -18.49
CA PRO A 210 14.05 14.14 -19.20
C PRO A 210 13.04 13.50 -18.25
N MET A 211 11.76 13.79 -18.44
CA MET A 211 10.67 13.18 -17.66
C MET A 211 10.56 11.70 -18.00
N ASP A 212 10.42 10.86 -16.98
CA ASP A 212 10.15 9.43 -17.10
C ASP A 212 9.15 8.97 -16.03
N ASP A 213 8.79 7.68 -16.01
CA ASP A 213 7.75 7.15 -15.13
C ASP A 213 8.25 6.78 -13.70
N ARG A 214 9.46 7.19 -13.29
CA ARG A 214 10.00 6.79 -11.98
C ARG A 214 9.14 7.22 -10.80
N ALA A 215 8.41 8.33 -10.92
CA ALA A 215 7.50 8.81 -9.87
C ALA A 215 6.47 7.75 -9.47
N ALA A 216 5.94 6.98 -10.43
CA ALA A 216 4.97 5.92 -10.17
C ALA A 216 5.50 4.81 -9.26
N PHE A 217 6.81 4.54 -9.31
CA PHE A 217 7.44 3.41 -8.63
C PHE A 217 8.27 3.81 -7.40
N LEU A 218 8.74 5.04 -7.32
CA LEU A 218 9.57 5.54 -6.21
C LEU A 218 8.78 6.37 -5.19
N GLU A 219 7.71 7.04 -5.64
CA GLU A 219 6.83 7.90 -4.85
C GLU A 219 5.35 7.49 -5.06
N SER A 220 5.10 6.17 -5.02
CA SER A 220 3.86 5.56 -5.52
C SER A 220 2.58 6.12 -4.91
N ARG A 221 2.54 6.41 -3.60
CA ARG A 221 1.38 7.06 -2.96
C ARG A 221 1.08 8.41 -3.60
N GLN A 222 2.10 9.27 -3.72
CA GLN A 222 1.91 10.59 -4.30
C GLN A 222 1.59 10.51 -5.78
N ALA A 223 2.23 9.61 -6.53
CA ALA A 223 1.89 9.38 -7.92
C ALA A 223 0.42 8.97 -8.10
N ALA A 224 -0.06 8.04 -7.27
CA ALA A 224 -1.45 7.59 -7.27
C ALA A 224 -2.42 8.74 -6.95
N ARG A 225 -2.17 9.47 -5.86
CA ARG A 225 -2.99 10.62 -5.45
C ARG A 225 -3.00 11.72 -6.52
N GLN A 226 -1.83 12.06 -7.07
CA GLN A 226 -1.71 13.07 -8.10
C GLN A 226 -2.37 12.65 -9.41
N LEU A 227 -2.61 11.37 -9.69
CA LEU A 227 -3.44 10.92 -10.81
C LEU A 227 -4.92 10.73 -10.46
N GLY A 228 -5.28 10.94 -9.20
CA GLY A 228 -6.66 10.93 -8.71
C GLY A 228 -7.11 9.63 -8.07
N ALA A 229 -6.21 8.67 -7.82
CA ALA A 229 -6.53 7.54 -6.96
C ALA A 229 -6.78 8.00 -5.52
N THR A 230 -7.55 7.20 -4.77
CA THR A 230 -7.87 7.46 -3.37
C THR A 230 -6.68 7.12 -2.49
N ALA A 231 -6.12 8.15 -1.84
CA ALA A 231 -4.98 8.07 -0.92
C ALA A 231 -5.43 8.54 0.47
N GLU A 232 -6.40 7.82 1.03
CA GLU A 232 -7.16 8.24 2.21
C GLU A 232 -7.30 7.12 3.24
N TRP A 233 -6.93 5.88 2.90
CA TRP A 233 -6.99 4.81 3.88
C TRP A 233 -6.10 5.15 5.07
N ARG A 234 -6.58 4.82 6.25
CA ARG A 234 -5.80 4.84 7.47
C ARG A 234 -5.58 3.39 7.83
N LYS A 235 -4.33 2.97 8.04
CA LYS A 235 -4.02 1.61 8.47
C LYS A 235 -4.70 0.57 7.58
N LEU A 236 -4.42 0.59 6.28
CA LEU A 236 -4.91 -0.46 5.38
C LEU A 236 -3.98 -1.66 5.58
N GLU A 237 -4.39 -2.56 6.45
CA GLU A 237 -3.54 -3.61 6.99
C GLU A 237 -3.60 -4.87 6.10
N GLY A 238 -3.56 -6.06 6.70
CA GLY A 238 -3.45 -7.33 6.00
C GLY A 238 -4.63 -7.60 5.07
N ILE A 239 -4.31 -8.12 3.89
CA ILE A 239 -5.27 -8.63 2.90
C ILE A 239 -5.11 -10.13 2.69
N SER A 240 -6.22 -10.84 2.46
CA SER A 240 -6.20 -12.29 2.17
C SER A 240 -7.36 -12.73 1.30
N ILE A 241 -7.12 -13.72 0.43
CA ILE A 241 -8.13 -14.44 -0.35
C ILE A 241 -8.10 -15.92 -0.04
N HIS A 242 -9.15 -16.64 -0.44
CA HIS A 242 -9.09 -18.08 -0.64
C HIS A 242 -8.89 -18.40 -2.13
N GLN A 243 -7.67 -18.80 -2.51
CA GLN A 243 -7.27 -19.05 -3.90
C GLN A 243 -8.29 -19.89 -4.70
N ALA A 244 -8.64 -21.09 -4.20
CA ALA A 244 -9.55 -21.98 -4.92
C ALA A 244 -10.98 -21.44 -5.03
N ARG A 245 -11.48 -20.68 -4.05
CA ARG A 245 -12.80 -20.02 -4.14
C ARG A 245 -12.81 -18.95 -5.22
N VAL A 246 -11.73 -18.16 -5.30
CA VAL A 246 -11.57 -17.15 -6.36
C VAL A 246 -11.53 -17.81 -7.73
N GLU A 247 -10.72 -18.86 -7.87
CA GLU A 247 -10.61 -19.60 -9.14
C GLU A 247 -11.93 -20.27 -9.53
N GLU A 248 -12.63 -20.92 -8.60
CA GLU A 248 -13.94 -21.53 -8.86
C GLU A 248 -15.00 -20.48 -9.21
N ALA A 249 -15.08 -19.37 -8.48
CA ALA A 249 -16.06 -18.30 -8.74
C ALA A 249 -15.91 -17.71 -10.15
N ILE A 250 -14.69 -17.65 -10.67
CA ILE A 250 -14.37 -17.06 -11.98
C ILE A 250 -14.45 -18.10 -13.11
N THR A 251 -13.93 -19.30 -12.90
CA THR A 251 -13.81 -20.33 -13.96
C THR A 251 -14.98 -21.31 -14.00
N GLY A 252 -15.69 -21.47 -12.87
CA GLY A 252 -16.71 -22.51 -12.67
C GLY A 252 -16.13 -23.91 -12.44
N ASN A 253 -14.81 -24.05 -12.32
CA ASN A 253 -14.17 -25.32 -11.98
C ASN A 253 -14.44 -25.65 -10.51
N ASP A 254 -15.06 -26.79 -10.23
CA ASP A 254 -15.29 -27.29 -8.87
C ASP A 254 -13.95 -27.60 -8.19
N LEU A 255 -13.55 -26.72 -7.26
CA LEU A 255 -12.28 -26.78 -6.54
C LEU A 255 -12.50 -26.79 -5.01
N VAL A 256 -13.67 -26.36 -4.55
CA VAL A 256 -14.04 -26.31 -3.14
C VAL A 256 -15.03 -27.42 -2.82
N VAL A 257 -14.51 -28.44 -2.15
CA VAL A 257 -15.28 -29.63 -1.75
C VAL A 257 -16.54 -29.23 -0.96
N ASP A 258 -17.67 -29.82 -1.34
CA ASP A 258 -18.99 -29.66 -0.71
C ASP A 258 -19.57 -28.23 -0.79
N GLU A 259 -19.09 -27.39 -1.72
CA GLU A 259 -19.62 -26.06 -1.97
C GLU A 259 -19.79 -25.80 -3.48
N VAL A 260 -20.73 -24.92 -3.84
CA VAL A 260 -20.77 -24.31 -5.17
C VAL A 260 -20.49 -22.83 -5.00
N VAL A 261 -19.27 -22.41 -5.33
CA VAL A 261 -18.81 -21.04 -5.11
C VAL A 261 -19.36 -20.13 -6.20
N LYS A 262 -20.23 -19.19 -5.82
CA LYS A 262 -20.82 -18.18 -6.74
C LYS A 262 -20.17 -16.81 -6.65
N ALA A 263 -19.44 -16.56 -5.58
CA ALA A 263 -18.73 -15.33 -5.32
C ALA A 263 -17.54 -15.63 -4.42
N ALA A 264 -16.45 -14.90 -4.63
CA ALA A 264 -15.27 -14.95 -3.81
C ALA A 264 -14.82 -13.52 -3.47
N TYR A 265 -14.10 -13.41 -2.36
CA TYR A 265 -13.76 -12.12 -1.79
C TYR A 265 -12.31 -12.10 -1.32
N MET A 266 -11.69 -10.93 -1.44
CA MET A 266 -10.53 -10.53 -0.65
C MET A 266 -11.02 -9.89 0.64
N TYR A 267 -10.51 -10.33 1.78
CA TYR A 267 -10.77 -9.70 3.08
C TYR A 267 -9.63 -8.74 3.39
N ILE A 268 -9.96 -7.67 4.09
CA ILE A 268 -9.07 -6.53 4.34
C ILE A 268 -9.23 -6.13 5.81
N GLY A 269 -8.16 -6.21 6.59
CA GLY A 269 -8.10 -5.59 7.92
C GLY A 269 -7.86 -4.10 7.82
N ILE A 270 -8.56 -3.32 8.65
CA ILE A 270 -8.36 -1.88 8.78
C ILE A 270 -8.32 -1.56 10.26
N ALA A 271 -7.12 -1.31 10.79
CA ALA A 271 -6.94 -1.16 12.23
C ALA A 271 -7.53 0.17 12.76
N ASP A 272 -7.35 1.26 12.02
CA ASP A 272 -7.86 2.59 12.36
C ASP A 272 -8.63 3.17 11.17
N ILE A 273 -9.81 3.75 11.40
CA ILE A 273 -10.55 4.49 10.38
C ILE A 273 -10.55 6.01 10.64
N ASP A 274 -9.53 6.51 11.33
CA ASP A 274 -9.46 7.91 11.74
C ASP A 274 -8.79 8.82 10.69
N LYS A 275 -8.57 10.11 11.04
CA LYS A 275 -7.92 11.11 10.18
C LYS A 275 -8.58 11.20 8.79
N THR A 276 -7.88 10.77 7.74
CA THR A 276 -8.23 10.90 6.32
C THR A 276 -9.48 10.12 5.91
N MET A 277 -9.98 9.21 6.74
CA MET A 277 -11.21 8.46 6.45
C MET A 277 -12.48 9.07 7.08
N ILE A 278 -12.35 10.05 7.99
CA ILE A 278 -13.47 10.65 8.74
C ILE A 278 -13.44 12.19 8.70
N ASP A 279 -12.60 12.77 7.87
CA ASP A 279 -12.59 14.20 7.62
C ASP A 279 -13.70 14.60 6.63
N ALA A 280 -13.64 15.81 6.11
CA ALA A 280 -14.63 16.34 5.18
C ALA A 280 -14.11 16.45 3.74
N GLU A 281 -13.00 15.77 3.43
CA GLU A 281 -12.27 15.88 2.17
C GLU A 281 -12.19 14.52 1.46
N GLY A 282 -11.92 14.54 0.15
CA GLY A 282 -11.63 13.33 -0.61
C GLY A 282 -12.84 12.43 -0.96
N ASP A 283 -12.59 11.13 -1.02
CA ASP A 283 -13.49 10.07 -1.45
C ASP A 283 -14.10 9.26 -0.29
N ILE A 284 -13.50 9.29 0.90
CA ILE A 284 -13.93 8.59 2.12
C ILE A 284 -14.33 9.59 3.21
N GLN A 285 -15.61 9.61 3.58
CA GLN A 285 -16.13 10.42 4.70
C GLN A 285 -17.03 9.56 5.58
N LEU A 286 -16.40 8.67 6.35
CA LEU A 286 -17.06 7.85 7.34
C LEU A 286 -17.35 8.67 8.61
N SER A 287 -18.24 8.15 9.44
CA SER A 287 -18.46 8.65 10.80
C SER A 287 -17.38 8.08 11.72
N ASN A 288 -17.08 8.81 12.79
CA ASN A 288 -16.09 8.41 13.79
C ASN A 288 -16.52 7.23 14.69
N ARG A 289 -17.57 6.47 14.34
CA ARG A 289 -18.17 5.45 15.20
C ARG A 289 -17.13 4.43 15.68
N VAL A 290 -16.28 3.92 14.79
CA VAL A 290 -15.27 2.90 15.13
C VAL A 290 -13.84 3.41 14.99
N LYS A 291 -13.64 4.73 15.12
CA LYS A 291 -12.37 5.47 14.98
C LYS A 291 -11.09 4.61 15.10
N ASP A 292 -10.60 4.38 16.31
CA ASP A 292 -9.40 3.57 16.57
C ASP A 292 -9.77 2.11 16.91
N CYS A 293 -11.00 1.68 16.62
CA CYS A 293 -11.44 0.30 16.82
C CYS A 293 -11.45 -0.49 15.50
N GLY A 294 -11.49 0.20 14.37
CA GLY A 294 -11.34 -0.39 13.04
C GLY A 294 -12.44 -1.38 12.65
N GLY A 295 -12.10 -2.22 11.68
CA GLY A 295 -12.97 -3.28 11.19
C GLY A 295 -12.38 -4.07 10.03
N VAL A 296 -13.10 -5.10 9.61
CA VAL A 296 -12.78 -5.91 8.44
C VAL A 296 -13.76 -5.59 7.33
N TYR A 297 -13.21 -5.32 6.15
CA TYR A 297 -13.94 -5.18 4.90
C TYR A 297 -13.71 -6.39 4.01
N ARG A 298 -14.52 -6.53 2.98
CA ARG A 298 -14.31 -7.49 1.89
C ARG A 298 -14.48 -6.83 0.54
N ALA A 299 -13.72 -7.27 -0.44
CA ALA A 299 -13.80 -6.84 -1.82
C ALA A 299 -14.18 -8.01 -2.72
N LYS A 300 -15.23 -7.87 -3.52
CA LYS A 300 -15.68 -8.94 -4.42
C LYS A 300 -14.72 -9.08 -5.60
N SER A 301 -14.27 -10.31 -5.88
CA SER A 301 -13.50 -10.63 -7.08
C SER A 301 -14.43 -10.80 -8.29
N GLU A 302 -14.10 -10.13 -9.40
CA GLU A 302 -14.79 -10.27 -10.68
C GLU A 302 -14.01 -11.15 -11.66
N ASN A 303 -14.61 -11.42 -12.83
CA ASN A 303 -14.09 -12.37 -13.83
C ASN A 303 -12.70 -12.03 -14.38
N ASP A 304 -12.29 -10.75 -14.33
CA ASP A 304 -10.96 -10.27 -14.74
C ASP A 304 -9.97 -10.23 -13.56
N TYR A 305 -10.31 -10.89 -12.44
CA TYR A 305 -9.60 -10.81 -11.15
C TYR A 305 -9.58 -9.41 -10.54
N GLY A 306 -10.32 -8.45 -11.13
CA GLY A 306 -10.52 -7.12 -10.60
C GLY A 306 -11.38 -7.11 -9.34
N LEU A 307 -11.26 -6.03 -8.57
CA LEU A 307 -12.16 -5.70 -7.47
C LEU A 307 -12.98 -4.47 -7.87
N THR A 308 -14.29 -4.56 -7.69
CA THR A 308 -15.25 -3.51 -8.11
C THR A 308 -16.01 -2.90 -6.94
N ARG A 309 -16.00 -3.55 -5.78
CA ARG A 309 -16.81 -3.16 -4.63
C ARG A 309 -16.15 -3.63 -3.34
N ILE A 310 -15.99 -2.72 -2.38
CA ILE A 310 -15.51 -2.96 -1.02
C ILE A 310 -16.66 -2.73 -0.03
N GLU A 311 -16.91 -3.67 0.87
CA GLU A 311 -18.05 -3.65 1.80
C GLU A 311 -17.63 -4.06 3.22
N PRO A 312 -18.27 -3.51 4.26
CA PRO A 312 -17.98 -3.89 5.63
C PRO A 312 -18.44 -5.33 5.91
N VAL A 313 -17.68 -6.05 6.74
CA VAL A 313 -17.99 -7.43 7.18
C VAL A 313 -18.27 -7.45 8.66
N VAL A 314 -17.28 -7.04 9.45
CA VAL A 314 -17.36 -6.96 10.91
C VAL A 314 -16.62 -5.70 11.34
N MET A 315 -17.23 -4.93 12.24
CA MET A 315 -16.66 -3.68 12.74
C MET A 315 -16.38 -3.81 14.22
N GLY A 316 -15.40 -3.04 14.70
CA GLY A 316 -15.19 -2.87 16.13
C GLY A 316 -16.37 -2.20 16.83
N ALA A 317 -16.30 -2.18 18.15
CA ALA A 317 -17.28 -1.47 18.98
C ALA A 317 -17.24 0.05 18.74
N THR A 318 -18.27 0.76 19.19
CA THR A 318 -18.26 2.22 19.17
C THR A 318 -17.10 2.73 20.03
N TYR A 319 -16.24 3.56 19.46
CA TYR A 319 -15.10 4.15 20.14
C TYR A 319 -15.56 5.08 21.27
N ARG A 320 -15.00 4.86 22.47
CA ARG A 320 -15.39 5.54 23.72
C ARG A 320 -14.32 6.57 24.10
N SER A 321 -14.39 7.73 23.46
CA SER A 321 -13.38 8.80 23.63
C SER A 321 -13.24 9.35 25.06
N SER A 322 -14.21 9.08 25.94
CA SER A 322 -14.17 9.46 27.35
C SER A 322 -13.38 8.50 28.24
N LEU A 323 -12.95 7.35 27.70
CA LEU A 323 -12.20 6.31 28.39
C LEU A 323 -10.73 6.33 27.96
N ASP A 324 -9.91 5.54 28.66
CA ASP A 324 -8.47 5.47 28.46
C ASP A 324 -8.00 4.05 28.13
N GLY A 325 -6.87 3.97 27.41
CA GLY A 325 -6.25 2.70 27.03
C GLY A 325 -7.20 1.74 26.32
N ALA A 326 -7.11 0.46 26.67
CA ALA A 326 -7.90 -0.64 26.12
C ALA A 326 -9.42 -0.39 26.15
N GLU A 327 -9.93 0.31 27.18
CA GLU A 327 -11.36 0.57 27.33
C GLU A 327 -11.92 1.54 26.27
N ARG A 328 -11.08 2.19 25.46
CA ARG A 328 -11.57 3.02 24.34
C ARG A 328 -12.29 2.19 23.27
N CYS A 329 -11.89 0.94 23.09
CA CYS A 329 -12.69 -0.06 22.40
C CYS A 329 -13.25 -1.05 23.43
N ASP A 330 -14.31 -1.77 23.08
CA ASP A 330 -14.83 -2.80 23.98
C ASP A 330 -13.90 -4.02 23.89
N VAL A 331 -13.30 -4.41 25.02
CA VAL A 331 -12.32 -5.50 25.11
C VAL A 331 -12.90 -6.87 24.75
N GLU A 332 -14.22 -7.00 24.74
CA GLU A 332 -14.94 -8.22 24.30
C GLU A 332 -15.36 -8.16 22.82
N ASN A 333 -14.92 -7.14 22.09
CA ASN A 333 -15.19 -6.96 20.67
C ASN A 333 -13.89 -6.70 19.90
N LEU A 334 -13.99 -6.76 18.57
CA LEU A 334 -12.89 -6.47 17.68
C LEU A 334 -12.31 -5.06 17.91
N SER A 335 -10.98 -4.96 17.98
CA SER A 335 -10.23 -3.73 18.17
C SER A 335 -8.95 -3.77 17.34
N GLN A 336 -8.78 -2.81 16.43
CA GLN A 336 -7.59 -2.67 15.59
C GLN A 336 -7.21 -3.96 14.84
N PRO A 337 -8.13 -4.51 14.02
CA PRO A 337 -7.82 -5.66 13.19
C PRO A 337 -6.72 -5.29 12.21
N ASP A 338 -5.61 -6.00 12.33
CA ASP A 338 -4.45 -5.88 11.47
C ASP A 338 -4.55 -6.96 10.38
N ASN A 339 -4.09 -8.17 10.68
CA ASN A 339 -3.97 -9.21 9.68
C ASN A 339 -5.21 -10.10 9.60
N VAL A 340 -5.59 -10.47 8.37
CA VAL A 340 -6.67 -11.44 8.12
C VAL A 340 -6.16 -12.64 7.33
N VAL A 341 -6.68 -13.83 7.64
CA VAL A 341 -6.38 -15.06 6.91
C VAL A 341 -7.67 -15.80 6.58
N VAL A 342 -7.89 -16.08 5.29
CA VAL A 342 -9.04 -16.87 4.86
C VAL A 342 -8.72 -18.36 4.95
N MET A 343 -9.43 -19.08 5.82
CA MET A 343 -9.30 -20.51 6.02
C MET A 343 -9.91 -21.30 4.86
N LYS A 344 -9.49 -22.55 4.70
CA LYS A 344 -9.98 -23.45 3.63
C LYS A 344 -11.50 -23.68 3.65
N ASP A 345 -12.13 -23.56 4.82
CA ASP A 345 -13.57 -23.74 4.97
C ASP A 345 -14.37 -22.44 4.82
N GLY A 346 -13.71 -21.34 4.43
CA GLY A 346 -14.32 -20.03 4.19
C GLY A 346 -14.43 -19.14 5.42
N ARG A 347 -14.15 -19.66 6.63
CA ARG A 347 -14.01 -18.81 7.82
C ARG A 347 -12.78 -17.93 7.70
N ILE A 348 -12.78 -16.80 8.39
CA ILE A 348 -11.63 -15.90 8.46
C ILE A 348 -11.08 -15.87 9.89
N LEU A 349 -9.75 -15.88 9.99
CA LEU A 349 -9.05 -15.50 11.20
C LEU A 349 -8.71 -14.01 11.11
N ILE A 350 -8.86 -13.29 12.22
CA ILE A 350 -8.59 -11.86 12.31
C ILE A 350 -7.67 -11.65 13.51
N GLY A 351 -6.45 -11.18 13.28
CA GLY A 351 -5.51 -10.80 14.31
C GLY A 351 -5.64 -9.32 14.63
N GLU A 352 -5.58 -8.98 15.91
CA GLU A 352 -5.46 -7.60 16.35
C GLU A 352 -3.99 -7.22 16.52
N ASP A 353 -3.63 -5.99 16.17
CA ASP A 353 -2.41 -5.35 16.63
C ASP A 353 -2.72 -3.93 17.08
N GLY A 354 -2.99 -3.78 18.38
CA GLY A 354 -3.48 -2.53 18.90
C GLY A 354 -3.13 -2.23 20.34
N PHE A 355 -3.82 -1.22 20.88
CA PHE A 355 -3.64 -0.74 22.25
C PHE A 355 -4.39 -1.59 23.29
N GLN A 356 -4.95 -2.73 22.91
CA GLN A 356 -5.49 -3.69 23.87
C GLN A 356 -4.36 -4.23 24.75
N GLU A 357 -4.64 -4.51 26.03
CA GLU A 357 -3.62 -5.08 26.93
C GLU A 357 -3.15 -6.45 26.42
N ASN A 358 -4.07 -7.24 25.88
CA ASN A 358 -3.78 -8.43 25.11
C ASN A 358 -4.52 -8.35 23.77
N ASN A 359 -3.78 -8.43 22.67
CA ASN A 359 -4.37 -8.58 21.34
C ASN A 359 -4.99 -9.98 21.20
N THR A 360 -6.13 -10.05 20.49
CA THR A 360 -6.91 -11.29 20.32
C THR A 360 -6.83 -11.82 18.89
N LEU A 361 -6.86 -13.15 18.75
CA LEU A 361 -7.11 -13.81 17.48
C LEU A 361 -8.56 -14.27 17.40
N TRP A 362 -9.34 -13.65 16.52
CA TRP A 362 -10.74 -13.95 16.30
C TRP A 362 -10.93 -14.96 15.18
N MET A 363 -12.05 -15.68 15.22
CA MET A 363 -12.53 -16.48 14.10
C MET A 363 -13.95 -16.08 13.76
N TYR A 364 -14.20 -15.74 12.50
CA TYR A 364 -15.48 -15.25 12.02
C TYR A 364 -15.95 -16.08 10.81
N ASP A 365 -17.23 -16.42 10.76
CA ASP A 365 -17.84 -17.08 9.59
C ASP A 365 -18.61 -16.03 8.77
N PRO A 366 -18.11 -15.65 7.58
CA PRO A 366 -18.72 -14.61 6.76
C PRO A 366 -19.87 -15.10 5.84
N ARG A 367 -20.29 -16.37 5.97
CA ARG A 367 -21.33 -17.00 5.13
C ARG A 367 -22.75 -16.73 5.59
#